data_AF-A0A7V5VTV4-F1
#
_entry.id   AF-A0A7V5VTV4-F1
#
_cell.length_a   1.000
_cell.length_b   1.000
_cell.length_c   1.000
_cell.angle_alpha   90.00
_cell.angle_beta   90.00
_cell.angle_gamma   90.00
#
_symmetry.space_group_name_H-M   'P 1'
#
loop_
_entity.id
_entity.type
_entity.pdbx_description
1 polymer ?
#
loop_
_entity_poly.entity_id
_entity_poly.type
_entity_poly.pdbx_seq_one_letter_code
_entity_poly.pdbx_strand_id
1 'polypeptide(L)'
;VVWCMAVCLASSVMAQHLWWLGTLGGNRSWAYAVSADGSVVVGWAEDARGRWRAFRWTASRGMEDLNEVYADILEVHADILAKLLGGDSSVELFDAYGITPDGRYIVGRGIVGLGQRSLTIGFLLDTGGRGVTR
;
A
#
# COMPACT_ATOMS: atom_id res chain seq x y z
N VAL A 1 52.28 28.59 19.19
CA VAL A 1 51.04 29.38 18.99
C VAL A 1 49.96 28.40 18.56
N VAL A 2 48.86 28.43 19.30
CA VAL A 2 47.72 27.49 19.28
C VAL A 2 46.81 27.74 18.05
N TRP A 3 45.94 26.78 17.75
CA TRP A 3 44.68 26.79 16.96
C TRP A 3 44.75 26.25 15.52
N CYS A 4 43.80 25.44 15.00
CA CYS A 4 42.65 24.72 15.56
C CYS A 4 42.08 23.79 14.46
N MET A 5 41.50 22.66 14.85
CA MET A 5 40.79 21.74 13.96
C MET A 5 39.61 22.41 13.25
N ALA A 6 39.35 21.98 12.02
CA ALA A 6 38.00 21.85 11.50
C ALA A 6 37.91 20.56 10.69
N VAL A 7 37.71 19.44 11.39
CA VAL A 7 36.98 18.32 10.80
C VAL A 7 35.59 18.89 10.55
N CYS A 8 35.26 19.14 9.28
CA CYS A 8 33.87 19.34 8.88
C CYS A 8 33.14 18.02 9.13
N LEU A 9 32.61 17.86 10.35
CA LEU A 9 31.41 17.07 10.52
C LEU A 9 30.38 17.76 9.65
N ALA A 10 30.17 17.24 8.44
CA ALA A 10 28.93 17.47 7.73
C ALA A 10 27.85 16.85 8.61
N SER A 11 27.40 17.59 9.63
CA SER A 11 26.07 17.42 10.14
C SER A 11 25.18 17.64 8.93
N SER A 12 24.78 16.54 8.30
CA SER A 12 23.62 16.56 7.42
C SER A 12 22.49 17.06 8.30
N VAL A 13 22.25 18.37 8.28
CA VAL A 13 20.94 18.89 8.64
C VAL A 13 20.03 18.13 7.71
N MET A 14 19.30 17.15 8.24
CA MET A 14 18.27 16.46 7.49
C MET A 14 17.31 17.58 7.09
N ALA A 15 17.42 18.05 5.85
CA ALA A 15 16.54 19.07 5.32
C ALA A 15 15.14 18.50 5.45
N GLN A 16 14.27 19.19 6.19
CA GLN A 16 12.87 18.79 6.23
C GLN A 16 12.34 18.94 4.80
N HIS A 17 11.83 17.84 4.25
CA HIS A 17 11.30 17.82 2.89
C HIS A 17 9.80 17.55 2.94
N LEU A 18 9.03 18.36 2.21
CA LEU A 18 7.62 18.07 1.96
C LEU A 18 7.55 17.15 0.73
N TRP A 19 7.08 15.92 0.90
CA TRP A 19 6.86 14.98 -0.21
C TRP A 19 5.39 14.82 -0.51
N TRP A 20 5.00 15.28 -1.69
CA TRP A 20 3.75 14.85 -2.31
C TRP A 20 3.92 13.39 -2.72
N LEU A 21 3.13 12.49 -2.14
CA LEU A 21 3.20 11.05 -2.46
C LEU A 21 2.71 10.74 -3.89
N GLY A 22 1.93 11.65 -4.47
CA GLY A 22 1.35 11.52 -5.80
C GLY A 22 -0.05 10.89 -5.79
N THR A 23 -0.44 10.37 -6.96
CA THR A 23 -1.67 9.62 -7.21
C THR A 23 -1.34 8.41 -8.08
N LEU A 24 -2.30 7.52 -8.32
CA LEU A 24 -2.16 6.40 -9.26
C LEU A 24 -2.56 6.81 -10.70
N GLY A 25 -2.32 8.08 -11.04
CA GLY A 25 -2.74 8.68 -12.31
C GLY A 25 -4.10 9.40 -12.28
N GLY A 26 -4.82 9.31 -11.15
CA GLY A 26 -6.01 10.12 -10.89
C GLY A 26 -5.69 11.47 -10.24
N ASN A 27 -6.71 12.09 -9.66
CA ASN A 27 -6.68 13.48 -9.22
C ASN A 27 -6.69 13.64 -7.69
N ARG A 28 -6.86 12.55 -6.94
CA ARG A 28 -6.89 12.57 -5.46
C ARG A 28 -6.13 11.40 -4.84
N SER A 29 -5.59 11.64 -3.66
CA SER A 29 -5.07 10.61 -2.76
C SER A 29 -5.19 11.05 -1.31
N TRP A 30 -5.23 10.08 -0.40
CA TRP A 30 -5.26 10.31 1.04
C TRP A 30 -4.39 9.26 1.75
N ALA A 31 -3.39 9.72 2.51
CA ALA A 31 -2.59 8.87 3.37
C ALA A 31 -3.27 8.70 4.73
N TYR A 32 -3.33 7.47 5.24
CA TYR A 32 -3.97 7.14 6.51
C TYR A 32 -3.00 6.68 7.59
N ALA A 33 -1.98 5.91 7.22
CA ALA A 33 -1.04 5.36 8.18
C ALA A 33 0.37 5.25 7.60
N VAL A 34 1.35 5.19 8.49
CA VAL A 34 2.77 5.08 8.18
C VAL A 34 3.42 4.06 9.13
N SER A 35 4.40 3.30 8.63
CA SER A 35 5.24 2.40 9.45
C SER A 35 6.06 3.20 10.47
N ALA A 36 6.56 2.53 11.51
CA ALA A 36 7.25 3.22 12.62
C ALA A 36 8.57 3.89 12.18
N ASP A 37 9.21 3.38 11.15
CA ASP A 37 10.42 3.92 10.54
C ASP A 37 10.15 4.95 9.43
N GLY A 38 8.88 5.22 9.11
CA GLY A 38 8.50 6.16 8.06
C GLY A 38 8.68 5.62 6.63
N SER A 39 9.11 4.37 6.44
CA SER A 39 9.52 3.86 5.12
C SER A 39 8.35 3.44 4.23
N VAL A 40 7.19 3.15 4.82
CA VAL A 40 5.98 2.73 4.12
C VAL A 40 4.78 3.56 4.56
N VAL A 41 4.09 4.18 3.60
CA VAL A 41 2.84 4.91 3.82
C VAL A 41 1.70 4.19 3.09
N VAL A 42 0.52 4.09 3.71
CA VAL A 42 -0.67 3.45 3.12
C VAL A 42 -1.88 4.39 3.13
N GLY A 43 -2.80 4.15 2.21
CA GLY A 43 -4.00 4.96 2.06
C GLY A 43 -4.86 4.54 0.89
N TRP A 44 -5.56 5.50 0.28
CA TRP A 44 -6.22 5.34 -1.02
C TRP A 44 -5.84 6.43 -2.00
N ALA A 45 -5.89 6.10 -3.28
CA ALA A 45 -5.67 7.04 -4.37
C ALA A 45 -6.62 6.74 -5.53
N GLU A 46 -6.94 7.77 -6.30
CA GLU A 46 -7.59 7.60 -7.59
C GLU A 46 -6.58 7.15 -8.63
N ASP A 47 -6.96 6.12 -9.38
CA ASP A 47 -6.28 5.76 -10.62
C ASP A 47 -6.71 6.66 -11.78
N ALA A 48 -6.06 6.50 -12.94
CA ALA A 48 -6.39 7.25 -14.16
C ALA A 48 -7.84 7.06 -14.67
N ARG A 49 -8.57 6.06 -14.15
CA ARG A 49 -9.98 5.81 -14.46
C ARG A 49 -10.93 6.35 -13.39
N GLY A 50 -10.41 7.06 -12.38
CA GLY A 50 -11.17 7.59 -11.26
C GLY A 50 -11.63 6.53 -10.25
N ARG A 51 -11.09 5.31 -10.30
CA ARG A 51 -11.40 4.25 -9.32
C ARG A 51 -10.60 4.50 -8.06
N TRP A 52 -11.22 4.24 -6.90
CA TRP A 52 -10.52 4.29 -5.61
C TRP A 52 -9.73 3.01 -5.41
N ARG A 53 -8.43 3.15 -5.14
CA ARG A 53 -7.50 2.03 -5.03
C ARG A 53 -6.71 2.16 -3.75
N ALA A 54 -6.63 1.08 -2.99
CA ALA A 54 -5.74 1.04 -1.84
C ALA A 54 -4.30 1.12 -2.34
N PHE A 55 -3.50 2.04 -1.79
CA PHE A 55 -2.10 2.19 -2.19
C PHE A 55 -1.14 1.87 -1.05
N ARG A 56 0.08 1.51 -1.46
CA ARG A 56 1.29 1.55 -0.64
C ARG A 56 2.33 2.43 -1.32
N TRP A 57 2.95 3.32 -0.56
CA TRP A 57 4.03 4.17 -1.04
C TRP A 57 5.34 3.80 -0.35
N THR A 58 6.44 3.77 -1.12
CA THR A 58 7.80 3.78 -0.58
C THR A 58 8.68 4.77 -1.34
N ALA A 59 9.75 5.23 -0.69
CA ALA A 59 10.71 6.15 -1.32
C ALA A 59 11.35 5.59 -2.60
N SER A 60 11.55 4.26 -2.68
CA SER A 60 12.22 3.62 -3.81
C SER A 60 11.30 3.28 -4.98
N ARG A 61 9.99 3.14 -4.76
CA ARG A 61 9.03 2.66 -5.77
C ARG A 61 7.92 3.65 -6.06
N GLY A 62 7.79 4.71 -5.27
CA GLY A 62 6.66 5.63 -5.36
C GLY A 62 5.37 5.00 -4.87
N MET A 63 4.24 5.50 -5.36
CA MET A 63 2.90 5.01 -5.03
C MET A 63 2.57 3.79 -5.90
N GLU A 64 2.18 2.69 -5.25
CA GLU A 64 1.84 1.42 -5.88
C GLU A 64 0.40 1.03 -5.53
N ASP A 65 -0.36 0.55 -6.51
CA ASP A 65 -1.71 -0.01 -6.30
C ASP A 65 -1.61 -1.41 -5.68
N LEU A 66 -2.21 -1.59 -4.51
CA LEU A 66 -2.21 -2.90 -3.83
C LEU A 66 -2.96 -3.98 -4.63
N ASN A 67 -3.95 -3.59 -5.43
CA ASN A 67 -4.65 -4.52 -6.32
C ASN A 67 -3.77 -5.06 -7.44
N GLU A 68 -2.77 -4.29 -7.87
CA GLU A 68 -1.85 -4.70 -8.92
C GLU A 68 -0.65 -5.44 -8.32
N VAL A 69 -0.07 -4.92 -7.24
CA VAL A 69 1.12 -5.53 -6.60
C VAL A 69 0.80 -6.90 -6.01
N TYR A 70 -0.42 -7.11 -5.52
CA TYR A 70 -0.84 -8.35 -4.88
C TYR A 70 -1.90 -9.13 -5.67
N ALA A 71 -2.05 -8.83 -6.97
CA ALA A 71 -3.03 -9.47 -7.85
C ALA A 71 -3.03 -11.00 -7.72
N ASP A 72 -1.85 -11.62 -7.75
CA ASP A 72 -1.69 -13.08 -7.64
C ASP A 72 -2.35 -13.67 -6.38
N ILE A 73 -2.24 -12.99 -5.24
CA ILE A 73 -2.83 -13.46 -3.98
C ILE A 73 -4.33 -13.18 -3.94
N LEU A 74 -4.77 -12.05 -4.51
CA LEU A 74 -6.19 -11.67 -4.57
C LEU A 74 -6.98 -12.60 -5.50
N GLU A 75 -6.40 -13.01 -6.63
CA GLU A 75 -7.00 -13.96 -7.57
C GLU A 75 -7.18 -15.34 -6.92
N VAL A 76 -6.18 -15.84 -6.18
CA VAL A 76 -6.32 -17.10 -5.43
C VAL A 76 -7.46 -17.04 -4.42
N HIS A 77 -7.62 -15.91 -3.72
CA HIS A 77 -8.76 -15.72 -2.82
C HIS A 77 -10.09 -15.63 -3.56
N ALA A 78 -10.16 -14.95 -4.70
CA ALA A 78 -11.36 -14.90 -5.53
C ALA A 78 -11.78 -16.30 -5.99
N ASP A 79 -10.84 -17.15 -6.41
CA ASP A 79 -11.10 -18.53 -6.81
C ASP A 79 -11.64 -19.39 -5.67
N ILE A 80 -11.08 -19.26 -4.47
CA ILE A 80 -11.58 -19.96 -3.28
C ILE A 80 -13.02 -19.52 -2.99
N LEU A 81 -13.31 -18.22 -3.07
CA LEU A 81 -14.65 -17.69 -2.85
C LEU A 81 -15.64 -18.17 -3.91
N ALA A 82 -15.23 -18.20 -5.19
CA ALA A 82 -16.03 -18.74 -6.28
C ALA A 82 -16.38 -20.22 -6.04
N LYS A 83 -15.41 -21.03 -5.56
CA LYS A 83 -15.63 -22.45 -5.23
C LYS A 83 -16.56 -22.66 -4.03
N LEU A 84 -16.47 -21.80 -3.01
CA LEU A 84 -17.26 -21.93 -1.79
C LEU A 84 -18.68 -21.37 -1.91
N LEU A 85 -18.86 -20.31 -2.69
CA LEU A 85 -20.11 -19.54 -2.74
C LEU A 85 -20.81 -19.59 -4.10
N GLY A 86 -20.14 -20.07 -5.15
CA GLY A 86 -20.66 -20.17 -6.51
C GLY A 86 -20.67 -18.82 -7.26
N GLY A 87 -20.31 -18.86 -8.56
CA GLY A 87 -20.34 -17.71 -9.46
C GLY A 87 -19.00 -16.96 -9.59
N ASP A 88 -18.96 -15.97 -10.49
CA ASP A 88 -17.78 -15.15 -10.73
C ASP A 88 -17.48 -14.30 -9.50
N SER A 89 -16.28 -14.45 -8.96
CA SER A 89 -15.85 -13.71 -7.78
C SER A 89 -14.72 -12.75 -8.13
N SER A 90 -14.76 -11.55 -7.58
CA SER A 90 -13.69 -10.56 -7.72
C SER A 90 -13.33 -10.01 -6.36
N VAL A 91 -12.08 -9.61 -6.15
CA VAL A 91 -11.63 -8.92 -4.94
C VAL A 91 -10.97 -7.62 -5.36
N GLU A 92 -11.48 -6.50 -4.86
CA GLU A 92 -10.87 -5.18 -5.06
C GLU A 92 -10.67 -4.49 -3.72
N LEU A 93 -9.46 -3.98 -3.48
CA LEU A 93 -9.06 -3.24 -2.29
C LEU A 93 -9.22 -1.73 -2.54
N PHE A 94 -10.01 -1.05 -1.73
CA PHE A 94 -10.31 0.37 -1.90
C PHE A 94 -9.48 1.26 -1.00
N ASP A 95 -9.35 0.90 0.28
CA ASP A 95 -8.70 1.72 1.28
C ASP A 95 -7.77 0.87 2.14
N ALA A 96 -6.54 1.32 2.36
CA ALA A 96 -5.65 0.78 3.40
C ALA A 96 -5.55 1.78 4.57
N TYR A 97 -6.13 1.43 5.72
CA TYR A 97 -6.22 2.34 6.88
C TYR A 97 -5.10 2.15 7.89
N GLY A 98 -4.47 0.98 7.92
CA GLY A 98 -3.50 0.63 8.95
C GLY A 98 -2.36 -0.19 8.37
N ILE A 99 -1.19 0.02 8.96
CA ILE A 99 0.01 -0.77 8.69
C ILE A 99 0.68 -1.09 10.03
N THR A 100 1.25 -2.29 10.16
CA THR A 100 2.01 -2.64 11.36
C THR A 100 3.31 -1.82 11.45
N PRO A 101 3.85 -1.60 12.66
CA PRO A 101 5.07 -0.82 12.85
C PRO A 101 6.27 -1.28 12.01
N ASP A 102 6.38 -2.59 11.76
CA ASP A 102 7.42 -3.24 10.95
C ASP A 102 7.14 -3.20 9.43
N GLY A 103 5.99 -2.65 9.01
CA GLY A 103 5.58 -2.55 7.62
C GLY A 103 5.07 -3.83 6.97
N ARG A 104 4.91 -4.93 7.74
CA ARG A 104 4.58 -6.26 7.19
C ARG A 104 3.10 -6.47 6.88
N TYR A 105 2.20 -5.97 7.72
CA TYR A 105 0.77 -6.22 7.55
C TYR A 105 0.05 -4.92 7.25
N ILE A 106 -0.79 -4.94 6.22
CA ILE A 106 -1.66 -3.82 5.85
C ILE A 106 -3.10 -4.26 6.05
N VAL A 107 -3.90 -3.42 6.71
CA VAL A 107 -5.33 -3.65 6.92
C VAL A 107 -6.15 -2.54 6.28
N GLY A 108 -7.38 -2.88 5.89
CA GLY A 108 -8.21 -1.94 5.18
C GLY A 108 -9.57 -2.49 4.82
N ARG A 109 -10.21 -1.85 3.84
CA ARG A 109 -11.49 -2.28 3.29
C ARG A 109 -11.39 -2.52 1.80
N GLY A 110 -12.13 -3.51 1.35
CA GLY A 110 -12.31 -3.84 -0.05
C GLY A 110 -13.74 -4.29 -0.33
N ILE A 111 -13.96 -4.70 -1.55
CA ILE A 111 -15.19 -5.30 -2.01
C ILE A 111 -14.89 -6.69 -2.57
N VAL A 112 -15.80 -7.61 -2.28
CA VAL A 112 -15.85 -8.91 -2.93
C VAL A 112 -17.07 -8.95 -3.82
N GLY A 113 -16.87 -9.08 -5.13
CA GLY A 113 -17.93 -9.44 -6.06
C GLY A 113 -18.24 -10.92 -5.94
N LEU A 114 -19.52 -11.29 -5.94
CA LEU A 114 -20.01 -12.68 -5.93
C LEU A 114 -21.14 -12.78 -6.98
N GLY A 115 -20.79 -12.60 -8.25
CA GLY A 115 -21.74 -12.51 -9.37
C GLY A 115 -22.62 -11.27 -9.28
N GLN A 116 -23.87 -11.44 -8.85
CA GLN A 116 -24.89 -10.36 -8.79
C GLN A 116 -24.91 -9.61 -7.47
N ARG A 117 -24.07 -9.98 -6.50
CA ARG A 117 -23.98 -9.31 -5.21
C ARG A 117 -22.55 -8.85 -4.96
N SER A 118 -22.40 -7.84 -4.11
CA SER A 118 -21.09 -7.40 -3.65
C SER A 118 -21.13 -7.19 -2.14
N LEU A 119 -20.04 -7.57 -1.48
CA LEU A 119 -19.87 -7.41 -0.03
C LEU A 119 -18.70 -6.49 0.23
N THR A 120 -18.92 -5.45 1.03
CA THR A 120 -17.80 -4.68 1.60
C THR A 120 -17.20 -5.49 2.74
N ILE A 121 -15.89 -5.73 2.69
CA ILE A 121 -15.18 -6.52 3.68
C ILE A 121 -13.99 -5.76 4.25
N GLY A 122 -13.56 -6.14 5.45
CA GLY A 122 -12.23 -5.83 5.93
C GLY A 122 -11.21 -6.80 5.34
N PHE A 123 -9.98 -6.34 5.09
CA PHE A 123 -8.87 -7.20 4.71
C PHE A 123 -7.69 -7.06 5.68
N LEU A 124 -6.91 -8.13 5.77
CA LEU A 124 -5.56 -8.14 6.29
C LEU A 124 -4.66 -8.74 5.20
N LEU A 125 -3.63 -8.00 4.82
CA LEU A 125 -2.69 -8.33 3.76
C LEU A 125 -1.29 -8.51 4.35
N ASP A 126 -0.65 -9.66 4.10
CA ASP A 126 0.75 -9.92 4.47
C ASP A 126 1.67 -9.52 3.30
N THR A 127 2.49 -8.50 3.50
CA THR A 127 3.46 -8.01 2.51
C THR A 127 4.79 -8.75 2.55
N GLY A 128 5.00 -9.62 3.55
CA GLY A 128 6.27 -10.28 3.88
C GLY A 128 6.54 -11.59 3.16
N GLY A 129 5.67 -12.02 2.25
CA GLY A 129 5.82 -13.28 1.53
C GLY A 129 5.40 -13.14 0.08
N ARG A 130 6.33 -12.76 -0.81
CA ARG A 130 6.30 -13.42 -2.12
C ARG A 130 6.48 -14.89 -1.81
N GLY A 131 5.45 -15.69 -2.11
CA GLY A 131 5.53 -17.14 -1.99
C GLY A 131 6.86 -17.60 -2.57
N VAL A 132 7.53 -18.46 -1.82
CA VAL A 132 8.65 -19.23 -2.33
C VAL A 132 8.12 -20.06 -3.51
N THR A 133 8.28 -19.56 -4.73
CA THR A 133 8.16 -20.34 -5.96
C THR A 133 9.29 -19.91 -6.89
N ARG A 134 10.41 -20.63 -6.77
CA ARG A 134 11.23 -21.00 -7.93
C ARG A 134 10.67 -22.28 -8.52
#